data_AF-A0A652YSJ5-F1
#
_entry.id   AF-A0A652YSJ5-F1
#
_cell.length_a   1.000
_cell.length_b   1.000
_cell.length_c   1.000
_cell.angle_alpha   90.00
_cell.angle_beta   90.00
_cell.angle_gamma   90.00
#
_symmetry.space_group_name_H-M   'P 1'
#
loop_
_entity.id
_entity.type
_entity.pdbx_description
1 polymer ?
#
loop_
_entity_poly.entity_id
_entity_poly.type
_entity_poly.pdbx_seq_one_letter_code
_entity_poly.pdbx_strand_id
1 'polypeptide(L)'
;MEAVEASGRGTLYTYSTVYVNDLHPFKTRLPYMAAMVELDEGPRLMTNIEGCEPSDLHVGMPVQVDFRAITDDIDATVFRPIST
;
A
#
# COMPACT_ATOMS: atom_id res chain seq x y z
N MET A 1 -22.90 14.33 -0.16
CA MET A 1 -22.43 12.94 0.01
C MET A 1 -21.64 12.91 1.29
N GLU A 2 -21.93 11.95 2.16
CA GLU A 2 -21.24 11.78 3.44
C GLU A 2 -20.08 10.79 3.24
N ALA A 3 -18.94 11.05 3.88
CA ALA A 3 -17.84 10.11 3.87
C ALA A 3 -18.18 8.93 4.78
N VAL A 4 -17.86 7.72 4.35
CA VAL A 4 -18.02 6.50 5.14
C VAL A 4 -16.64 5.97 5.48
N GLU A 5 -16.45 5.56 6.73
CA GLU A 5 -15.22 4.92 7.18
C GLU A 5 -15.06 3.56 6.48
N ALA A 6 -13.90 3.33 5.87
CA ALA A 6 -13.58 2.05 5.25
C ALA A 6 -13.10 1.05 6.32
N SER A 7 -13.36 -0.24 6.11
CA SER A 7 -12.90 -1.33 6.97
C SER A 7 -11.38 -1.44 7.09
N GLY A 8 -10.65 -0.82 6.14
CA GLY A 8 -9.21 -0.94 6.02
C GLY A 8 -8.75 -2.26 5.42
N ARG A 9 -9.67 -3.11 4.95
CA ARG A 9 -9.35 -4.38 4.28
C ARG A 9 -9.46 -4.22 2.77
N GLY A 10 -8.66 -4.98 2.05
CA GLY A 10 -8.76 -5.04 0.61
C GLY A 10 -7.96 -6.17 -0.01
N THR A 11 -7.97 -6.17 -1.34
CA THR A 11 -7.29 -7.13 -2.19
C THR A 11 -6.25 -6.42 -3.05
N LEU A 12 -5.05 -7.00 -3.16
CA LEU A 12 -4.01 -6.48 -4.04
C LEU A 12 -4.42 -6.64 -5.51
N TYR A 13 -4.90 -5.56 -6.14
CA TYR A 13 -5.38 -5.59 -7.51
C TYR A 13 -4.23 -5.64 -8.52
N THR A 14 -3.20 -4.81 -8.34
CA THR A 14 -1.96 -4.86 -9.13
C THR A 14 -0.83 -4.18 -8.39
N TYR A 15 0.42 -4.48 -8.75
CA TYR A 15 1.59 -3.86 -8.15
C TYR A 15 2.78 -3.80 -9.12
N SER A 16 3.74 -2.94 -8.80
CA SER A 16 5.04 -2.85 -9.45
C SER A 16 6.11 -2.55 -8.42
N THR A 17 7.20 -3.30 -8.46
CA THR A 17 8.38 -3.04 -7.64
C THR A 17 9.25 -2.00 -8.34
N VAL A 18 9.38 -0.84 -7.73
CA VAL A 18 10.19 0.27 -8.26
C VAL A 18 11.60 0.14 -7.69
N TYR A 19 12.55 -0.23 -8.55
CA TYR A 19 13.97 -0.39 -8.19
C TYR A 19 14.80 0.89 -8.38
N VAL A 20 14.33 1.81 -9.23
CA VAL A 20 15.04 3.06 -9.54
C VAL A 20 14.04 4.20 -9.56
N ASN A 21 14.29 5.23 -8.75
CA ASN A 21 13.54 6.48 -8.73
C ASN A 21 14.44 7.59 -8.15
N ASP A 22 14.70 8.64 -8.94
CA ASP A 22 15.56 9.75 -8.55
C ASP A 22 14.82 10.93 -7.91
N LEU A 23 13.49 10.85 -7.82
CA LEU A 23 12.68 11.89 -7.19
C LEU A 23 12.69 11.74 -5.67
N HIS A 24 12.97 12.83 -4.97
CA HIS A 24 12.76 12.90 -3.52
C HIS A 24 11.24 12.85 -3.23
N PRO A 25 10.75 12.11 -2.21
CA PRO A 25 11.47 11.36 -1.18
C PRO A 25 11.68 9.86 -1.50
N PHE A 26 11.44 9.42 -2.74
CA PHE A 26 11.40 8.00 -3.09
C PHE A 26 12.78 7.37 -3.24
N LYS A 27 13.81 8.16 -3.54
CA LYS A 27 15.18 7.67 -3.71
C LYS A 27 15.73 6.92 -2.48
N THR A 28 15.35 7.33 -1.27
CA THR A 28 15.78 6.69 -0.02
C THR A 28 14.94 5.47 0.38
N ARG A 29 13.90 5.15 -0.41
CA ARG A 29 12.92 4.08 -0.15
C ARG A 29 12.99 2.97 -1.18
N LEU A 30 14.03 2.94 -2.01
CA LEU A 30 14.19 1.91 -3.03
C LEU A 30 14.72 0.60 -2.41
N PRO A 31 14.22 -0.57 -2.85
CA PRO A 31 13.02 -0.73 -3.67
C PRO A 31 11.74 -0.51 -2.85
N TYR A 32 10.69 0.04 -3.48
CA TYR A 32 9.36 0.09 -2.89
C TYR A 32 8.32 -0.55 -3.83
N MET A 33 7.24 -1.04 -3.24
CA MET A 33 6.16 -1.69 -3.98
C MET A 33 5.01 -0.70 -4.13
N ALA A 34 4.84 -0.14 -5.32
CA ALA A 34 3.67 0.69 -5.66
C ALA A 34 2.52 -0.24 -6.06
N ALA A 35 1.33 0.02 -5.54
CA ALA A 35 0.19 -0.87 -5.72
C ALA A 35 -1.13 -0.14 -5.87
N MET A 36 -2.06 -0.83 -6.52
CA MET A 36 -3.48 -0.51 -6.44
C MET A 36 -4.15 -1.57 -5.56
N VAL A 37 -4.82 -1.13 -4.50
CA VAL A 37 -5.62 -1.99 -3.62
C VAL A 37 -7.08 -1.74 -3.91
N GLU A 38 -7.85 -2.80 -4.15
CA GLU A 38 -9.31 -2.75 -4.17
C GLU A 38 -9.82 -2.98 -2.75
N LEU A 39 -10.45 -1.97 -2.15
CA LEU A 39 -11.04 -2.09 -0.84
C LEU A 39 -12.28 -2.99 -0.90
N ASP A 40 -12.62 -3.64 0.21
CA ASP A 40 -13.80 -4.51 0.31
C ASP A 40 -15.11 -3.77 -0.02
N GLU A 41 -15.15 -2.45 0.17
CA GLU A 41 -16.27 -1.59 -0.18
C GLU A 41 -16.37 -1.27 -1.68
N GLY A 42 -15.35 -1.61 -2.48
CA GLY A 42 -15.31 -1.47 -3.95
C GLY A 42 -14.35 -0.41 -4.53
N PRO A 43 -14.03 0.73 -3.87
CA PRO A 43 -13.08 1.70 -4.40
C PRO A 43 -11.65 1.16 -4.53
N ARG A 44 -10.86 1.80 -5.39
CA ARG A 44 -9.44 1.46 -5.61
C ARG A 44 -8.53 2.60 -5.16
N LEU A 45 -7.51 2.24 -4.38
CA LEU A 45 -6.56 3.18 -3.79
C LEU A 45 -5.15 2.92 -4.31
N MET A 46 -4.50 3.98 -4.81
CA MET A 46 -3.06 3.96 -5.09
C MET A 46 -2.29 4.10 -3.77
N THR A 47 -1.40 3.17 -3.49
CA THR A 47 -0.70 3.09 -2.20
C THR A 47 0.63 2.33 -2.34
N ASN A 48 1.32 2.11 -1.23
CA ASN A 48 2.46 1.21 -1.13
C ASN A 48 2.11 -0.05 -0.34
N ILE A 49 2.70 -1.18 -0.74
CA ILE A 49 2.74 -2.36 0.12
C ILE A 49 4.04 -2.34 0.93
N GLU A 50 3.95 -2.61 2.22
CA GLU A 50 5.07 -2.66 3.15
C GLU A 50 5.00 -3.92 4.04
N GLY A 51 6.08 -4.20 4.77
CA GLY A 51 6.12 -5.32 5.73
C GLY A 51 6.31 -6.71 5.11
N CYS A 52 6.75 -6.80 3.85
CA CYS A 52 7.07 -8.06 3.18
C CYS A 52 8.14 -7.85 2.09
N GLU A 53 8.68 -8.95 1.57
CA GLU A 53 9.57 -8.91 0.41
C GLU A 53 8.76 -8.86 -0.90
N PRO A 54 9.30 -8.32 -2.01
CA PRO A 54 8.63 -8.30 -3.30
C PRO A 54 8.22 -9.70 -3.82
N SER A 55 8.95 -10.74 -3.44
CA SER A 55 8.66 -12.13 -3.79
C SER A 55 7.41 -12.69 -3.11
N ASP A 56 6.98 -12.08 -2.01
CA ASP A 56 5.81 -12.53 -1.25
C ASP A 56 4.50 -12.02 -1.88
N LEU A 57 4.58 -10.99 -2.72
CA LEU A 57 3.43 -10.38 -3.35
C LEU A 57 2.88 -11.22 -4.50
N HIS A 58 1.56 -11.32 -4.55
CA HIS A 58 0.83 -11.82 -5.70
C HIS A 58 -0.51 -11.12 -5.84
N VAL A 59 -0.94 -10.89 -7.08
CA VAL A 59 -2.26 -10.31 -7.37
C VAL A 59 -3.36 -11.19 -6.77
N GLY A 60 -4.34 -10.57 -6.12
CA GLY A 60 -5.44 -11.26 -5.44
C GLY A 60 -5.18 -11.55 -3.96
N MET A 61 -3.99 -11.25 -3.43
CA MET A 61 -3.71 -11.49 -2.01
C MET A 61 -4.46 -10.52 -1.09
N PRO A 62 -4.87 -10.95 0.12
CA PRO A 62 -5.50 -10.08 1.10
C PRO A 62 -4.48 -9.14 1.73
N VAL A 63 -4.87 -7.88 1.88
CA VAL A 63 -4.07 -6.82 2.51
C VAL A 63 -4.90 -6.02 3.50
N GLN A 64 -4.23 -5.44 4.49
CA GLN A 64 -4.85 -4.56 5.48
C GLN A 64 -4.10 -3.23 5.55
N VAL A 65 -4.84 -2.15 5.76
CA VAL A 65 -4.33 -0.80 5.91
C VAL A 65 -3.39 -0.72 7.11
N ASP A 66 -2.32 0.04 6.95
CA ASP A 66 -1.45 0.51 8.00
C ASP A 66 -1.03 1.95 7.71
N PHE A 67 -0.36 2.58 8.66
CA PHE A 67 0.03 3.98 8.60
C PHE A 67 1.52 4.12 8.86
N ARG A 68 2.22 4.78 7.95
CA ARG A 68 3.64 5.09 8.08
C ARG A 68 3.84 6.58 8.26
N ALA A 69 4.43 6.97 9.39
CA ALA A 69 4.84 8.34 9.65
C ALA A 69 5.73 8.92 8.52
N ILE A 70 5.33 10.07 8.00
CA ILE A 70 6.13 10.92 7.10
C ILE A 70 6.78 12.04 7.92
N THR A 71 5.99 12.65 8.81
CA THR A 71 6.39 13.64 9.81
C THR A 71 5.71 13.31 11.14
N ASP A 72 5.94 14.09 12.19
CA ASP A 72 5.31 13.87 13.50
C ASP A 72 3.77 13.98 13.49
N ASP A 73 3.20 14.66 12.50
CA ASP A 73 1.76 14.93 12.39
C ASP A 73 1.10 14.33 11.14
N ILE A 74 1.87 13.73 10.23
CA ILE A 74 1.37 13.27 8.93
C ILE A 74 1.80 11.82 8.69
N ASP A 75 0.80 10.97 8.52
CA ASP A 75 0.98 9.57 8.14
C ASP A 75 0.63 9.33 6.66
N ALA A 76 1.42 8.47 6.02
CA ALA A 76 1.07 7.86 4.74
C ALA A 76 0.19 6.63 4.99
N THR A 77 -0.94 6.56 4.28
CA THR A 77 -1.71 5.32 4.17
C THR A 77 -0.95 4.29 3.33
N VAL A 78 -0.57 3.18 3.95
CA VAL A 78 0.08 2.03 3.31
C VAL A 78 -0.74 0.77 3.57
N PHE A 79 -0.37 -0.33 2.94
CA PHE A 79 -1.01 -1.63 3.17
C PHE A 79 0.04 -2.69 3.45
N ARG A 80 -0.33 -3.72 4.22
CA ARG A 80 0.51 -4.87 4.52
C ARG A 80 -0.22 -6.17 4.20
N PRO A 81 0.49 -7.23 3.76
CA PRO A 81 -0.08 -8.57 3.67
C PRO A 81 -0.70 -9.02 5.00
N ILE A 82 -1.87 -9.63 4.94
CA ILE A 82 -2.41 -10.35 6.09
C ILE A 82 -1.76 -11.74 6.07
N SER A 83 -0.83 -11.98 6.99
CA SER A 83 -0.31 -13.35 7.21
C SER A 83 -1.48 -14.26 7.55
N THR A 84 -1.66 -15.32 6.76
CA THR A 84 -2.57 -16.42 7.11
C THR A 84 -1.92 -17.33 8.13
#